data_AF-A0A518LHD6-F1
#
_entry.id   AF-A0A518LHD6-F1
#
_cell.length_a   1.000
_cell.length_b   1.000
_cell.length_c   1.000
_cell.angle_alpha   90.00
_cell.angle_beta   90.00
_cell.angle_gamma   90.00
#
_symmetry.space_group_name_H-M   'P 1'
#
loop_
_entity.id
_entity.type
_entity.pdbx_description
1 polymer ?
#
loop_
_entity_poly.entity_id
_entity_poly.type
_entity_poly.pdbx_seq_one_letter_code
_entity_poly.pdbx_strand_id
1 'polypeptide(L)'
;MITVNYTVDGGGNNNAPLNGLGARATFTANGALMTVLLENTSTGLPAGFDTADSLLVSLGFNLPRGLTIVSGNSAVIGPGSVGLGQWSALGAGDSVAVDWAWTNSGGGDLLNSFLQVFSTSSGNQGLTLFGGGAANVGGPFGGIAASPPLLNIPGAQRAVSNSILFGLTLSAPLTDAQLGSVANQSIVEFGSDARYLRVPEPSSLALLAVGAMGLIGRRSRR
;
A
#
# COMPACT_ATOMS: atom_id res chain seq x y z
N MET A 1 -0.89 -10.93 18.85
CA MET A 1 -0.59 -10.68 17.42
C MET A 1 -1.92 -10.58 16.70
N ILE A 2 -2.11 -9.51 15.93
CA ILE A 2 -3.34 -9.20 15.19
C ILE A 2 -2.94 -9.06 13.72
N THR A 3 -3.62 -9.74 12.81
CA THR A 3 -3.36 -9.65 11.37
C THR A 3 -4.63 -9.31 10.62
N VAL A 4 -4.56 -8.30 9.76
CA VAL A 4 -5.64 -7.89 8.86
C VAL A 4 -5.10 -7.92 7.44
N ASN A 5 -5.69 -8.80 6.62
CA ASN A 5 -5.43 -8.86 5.18
C ASN A 5 -6.39 -7.89 4.48
N TYR A 6 -5.86 -7.07 3.58
CA TYR A 6 -6.67 -6.15 2.80
C TYR A 6 -6.22 -6.14 1.34
N THR A 7 -7.18 -6.37 0.42
CA THR A 7 -6.95 -6.35 -1.04
C THR A 7 -7.57 -5.09 -1.61
N VAL A 8 -6.78 -4.34 -2.39
CA VAL A 8 -7.18 -3.12 -3.09
C VAL A 8 -7.15 -3.43 -4.59
N ASP A 9 -8.29 -3.34 -5.28
CA ASP A 9 -8.24 -3.32 -6.76
C ASP A 9 -7.49 -2.08 -7.22
N GLY A 10 -6.67 -2.18 -8.26
CA GLY A 10 -5.70 -1.17 -8.67
C GLY A 10 -6.19 -0.19 -9.75
N GLY A 11 -5.78 1.09 -9.70
CA GLY A 11 -6.16 2.19 -10.60
C GLY A 11 -7.66 2.48 -10.87
N GLY A 12 -8.19 3.64 -10.42
CA GLY A 12 -9.43 4.22 -10.98
C GLY A 12 -10.39 4.92 -10.00
N ASN A 13 -11.26 5.78 -10.54
CA ASN A 13 -12.46 6.27 -9.85
C ASN A 13 -13.68 5.40 -10.23
N ASN A 14 -14.79 5.48 -9.48
CA ASN A 14 -16.00 4.67 -9.67
C ASN A 14 -16.63 4.73 -11.09
N ASN A 15 -16.20 5.65 -11.95
CA ASN A 15 -16.76 5.88 -13.29
C ASN A 15 -15.85 5.37 -14.43
N ALA A 16 -14.64 4.88 -14.14
CA ALA A 16 -13.70 4.35 -15.12
C ALA A 16 -12.76 3.30 -14.48
N PRO A 17 -13.14 2.01 -14.42
CA PRO A 17 -12.27 0.96 -13.92
C PRO A 17 -11.07 0.80 -14.86
N LEU A 18 -9.84 0.78 -14.32
CA LEU A 18 -8.65 0.60 -15.15
C LEU A 18 -8.25 -0.85 -15.21
N ASN A 19 -8.04 -1.31 -16.43
CA ASN A 19 -7.79 -2.70 -16.77
C ASN A 19 -6.49 -3.23 -16.15
N GLY A 20 -6.59 -3.78 -14.95
CA GLY A 20 -5.63 -4.73 -14.41
C GLY A 20 -4.59 -4.20 -13.43
N LEU A 21 -4.61 -2.94 -12.99
CA LEU A 21 -3.77 -2.58 -11.84
C LEU A 21 -4.31 -3.29 -10.58
N GLY A 22 -3.46 -3.58 -9.59
CA GLY A 22 -3.86 -4.22 -8.33
C GLY A 22 -2.82 -4.07 -7.22
N ALA A 23 -3.25 -3.91 -5.97
CA ALA A 23 -2.36 -4.00 -4.83
C ALA A 23 -2.98 -4.75 -3.65
N ARG A 24 -2.14 -5.30 -2.79
CA ARG A 24 -2.57 -5.90 -1.52
C ARG A 24 -1.68 -5.38 -0.40
N ALA A 25 -2.28 -5.04 0.73
CA ALA A 25 -1.55 -4.65 1.93
C ALA A 25 -2.00 -5.52 3.10
N THR A 26 -1.05 -6.18 3.76
CA THR A 26 -1.31 -6.98 4.96
C THR A 26 -0.68 -6.31 6.16
N PHE A 27 -1.51 -5.84 7.08
CA PHE A 27 -1.08 -5.18 8.30
C PHE A 27 -1.05 -6.19 9.44
N THR A 28 0.07 -6.27 10.16
CA THR A 28 0.19 -7.09 11.36
C THR A 28 0.71 -6.25 12.51
N ALA A 29 0.05 -6.30 13.66
CA ALA A 29 0.47 -5.61 14.88
C ALA A 29 0.77 -6.60 16.02
N ASN A 30 1.86 -6.33 16.73
CA ASN A 30 2.23 -7.02 17.95
C ASN A 30 2.76 -6.01 18.98
N GLY A 31 1.88 -5.61 19.91
CA GLY A 31 2.16 -4.46 20.75
C GLY A 31 2.28 -3.19 19.90
N ALA A 32 3.33 -2.40 20.13
CA ALA A 32 3.61 -1.20 19.35
C ALA A 32 4.34 -1.49 18.03
N LEU A 33 4.78 -2.73 17.79
CA LEU A 33 5.41 -3.10 16.52
C LEU A 33 4.32 -3.36 15.48
N MET A 34 4.45 -2.74 14.32
CA MET A 34 3.59 -2.99 13.17
C MET A 34 4.45 -3.38 11.97
N THR A 35 3.99 -4.38 11.23
CA THR A 35 4.53 -4.72 9.92
C THR A 35 3.46 -4.56 8.86
N VAL A 36 3.89 -4.18 7.66
CA VAL A 36 3.02 -4.06 6.49
C VAL A 36 3.68 -4.75 5.32
N LEU A 37 3.07 -5.83 4.83
CA LEU A 37 3.46 -6.46 3.57
C LEU A 37 2.66 -5.79 2.45
N LEU A 38 3.32 -5.01 1.62
CA LEU A 38 2.73 -4.34 0.47
C LEU A 38 3.07 -5.12 -0.80
N GLU A 39 2.07 -5.41 -1.62
CA GLU A 39 2.19 -6.25 -2.80
C GLU A 39 1.58 -5.57 -4.02
N ASN A 40 2.24 -5.68 -5.16
CA ASN A 40 1.69 -5.28 -6.46
C ASN A 40 1.06 -6.53 -7.12
N THR A 41 -0.27 -6.56 -7.13
CA THR A 41 -1.07 -7.66 -7.67
C THR A 41 -1.61 -7.34 -9.08
N SER A 42 -1.00 -6.38 -9.76
CA SER A 42 -1.44 -5.96 -11.10
C SER A 42 -1.32 -7.10 -12.12
N THR A 43 -2.35 -7.25 -12.93
CA THR A 43 -2.50 -8.18 -14.05
C THR A 43 -2.50 -7.50 -15.42
N GLY A 44 -2.53 -6.16 -15.45
CA GLY A 44 -2.56 -5.36 -16.68
C GLY A 44 -2.28 -3.89 -16.40
N LEU A 45 -2.07 -3.11 -17.45
CA LEU A 45 -1.77 -1.68 -17.38
C LEU A 45 -2.72 -0.90 -18.31
N PRO A 46 -3.07 0.35 -17.94
CA PRO A 46 -3.72 1.26 -18.87
C PRO A 46 -2.84 1.54 -20.10
N ALA A 47 -3.47 1.83 -21.24
CA ALA A 47 -2.75 2.22 -22.43
C ALA A 47 -1.90 3.48 -22.18
N GLY A 48 -0.63 3.43 -22.59
CA GLY A 48 0.31 4.55 -22.46
C GLY A 48 1.12 4.58 -21.15
N PHE A 49 0.86 3.66 -20.21
CA PHE A 49 1.73 3.52 -19.03
C PHE A 49 3.12 3.05 -19.44
N ASP A 50 4.14 3.68 -18.87
CA ASP A 50 5.52 3.23 -18.97
C ASP A 50 5.93 2.37 -17.76
N THR A 51 7.20 1.94 -17.74
CA THR A 51 7.71 1.11 -16.65
C THR A 51 7.60 1.81 -15.29
N ALA A 52 7.91 3.11 -15.23
CA ALA A 52 7.84 3.89 -13.99
C ALA A 52 6.39 4.00 -13.48
N ASP A 53 5.43 4.22 -14.39
CA ASP A 53 4.00 4.29 -14.07
C ASP A 53 3.45 2.95 -13.56
N SER A 54 4.06 1.83 -13.94
CA SER A 54 3.62 0.49 -13.54
C SER A 54 4.02 0.07 -12.12
N LEU A 55 4.93 0.83 -11.48
CA LEU A 55 5.44 0.50 -10.15
C LEU A 55 4.48 1.01 -9.07
N LEU A 56 4.24 0.17 -8.07
CA LEU A 56 3.58 0.56 -6.82
C LEU A 56 4.61 1.25 -5.92
N VAL A 57 4.38 2.53 -5.62
CA VAL A 57 5.41 3.41 -5.04
C VAL A 57 5.03 4.02 -3.72
N SER A 58 3.74 4.05 -3.37
CA SER A 58 3.28 4.63 -2.11
C SER A 58 2.17 3.83 -1.46
N LEU A 59 2.14 3.87 -0.13
CA LEU A 59 1.01 3.46 0.71
C LEU A 59 0.70 4.61 1.68
N GLY A 60 -0.48 5.20 1.58
CA GLY A 60 -0.99 6.19 2.51
C GLY A 60 -2.00 5.58 3.48
N PHE A 61 -1.94 5.95 4.75
CA PHE A 61 -2.90 5.52 5.77
C PHE A 61 -2.98 6.55 6.91
N ASN A 62 -3.98 6.40 7.77
CA ASN A 62 -4.17 7.27 8.93
C ASN A 62 -4.23 6.44 10.19
N LEU A 63 -3.29 6.66 11.10
CA LEU A 63 -3.32 6.11 12.45
C LEU A 63 -4.42 6.79 13.29
N PRO A 64 -4.93 6.12 14.34
CA PRO A 64 -5.83 6.73 15.29
C PRO A 64 -5.26 8.03 15.87
N ARG A 65 -6.14 9.00 16.17
CA ARG A 65 -5.73 10.31 16.69
C ARG A 65 -4.80 10.17 17.90
N GLY A 66 -3.62 10.81 17.82
CA GLY A 66 -2.59 10.79 18.86
C GLY A 66 -1.57 9.65 18.74
N LEU A 67 -1.77 8.69 17.83
CA LEU A 67 -0.77 7.69 17.48
C LEU A 67 0.09 8.17 16.32
N THR A 68 1.38 7.86 16.38
CA THR A 68 2.35 8.21 15.34
C THR A 68 3.32 7.05 15.12
N ILE A 69 4.01 7.08 13.99
CA ILE A 69 5.19 6.25 13.76
C ILE A 69 6.36 6.88 14.53
N VAL A 70 6.98 6.12 15.42
CA VAL A 70 8.19 6.53 16.16
C VAL A 70 9.44 6.21 15.35
N SER A 71 9.45 5.05 14.68
CA SER A 71 10.56 4.63 13.83
C SER A 71 10.11 3.73 12.69
N GLY A 72 10.64 3.93 11.49
CA GLY A 72 10.63 2.95 10.41
C GLY A 72 11.82 2.02 10.58
N ASN A 73 11.57 0.83 11.12
CA ASN A 73 12.61 -0.13 11.51
C ASN A 73 13.26 -0.80 10.30
N SER A 74 12.48 -1.13 9.26
CA SER A 74 12.97 -1.85 8.10
C SER A 74 12.08 -1.68 6.88
N ALA A 75 12.68 -1.79 5.70
CA ALA A 75 12.01 -2.08 4.43
C ALA A 75 12.85 -3.14 3.72
N VAL A 76 12.29 -4.34 3.57
CA VAL A 76 13.00 -5.50 3.01
C VAL A 76 12.17 -6.17 1.93
N ILE A 77 12.83 -6.84 0.98
CA ILE A 77 12.16 -7.63 -0.05
C ILE A 77 11.31 -8.71 0.62
N GLY A 78 10.03 -8.78 0.25
CA GLY A 78 9.08 -9.70 0.87
C GLY A 78 9.34 -11.17 0.53
N PRO A 79 8.68 -12.12 1.23
CA PRO A 79 8.80 -13.54 0.93
C PRO A 79 8.44 -13.87 -0.53
N GLY A 80 9.20 -14.78 -1.16
CA GLY A 80 8.98 -15.19 -2.55
C GLY A 80 9.24 -14.10 -3.60
N SER A 81 9.75 -12.94 -3.18
CA SER A 81 10.07 -11.79 -4.02
C SER A 81 11.58 -11.69 -4.27
N VAL A 82 11.97 -10.99 -5.32
CA VAL A 82 13.38 -10.76 -5.70
C VAL A 82 13.58 -9.33 -6.19
N GLY A 83 14.80 -8.83 -6.11
CA GLY A 83 15.15 -7.56 -6.74
C GLY A 83 15.18 -7.67 -8.26
N LEU A 84 14.92 -6.56 -8.93
CA LEU A 84 14.88 -6.42 -10.39
C LEU A 84 15.84 -5.31 -10.84
N GLY A 85 16.27 -5.38 -12.11
CA GLY A 85 17.20 -4.42 -12.69
C GLY A 85 18.53 -4.39 -11.92
N GLN A 86 18.92 -3.21 -11.41
CA GLN A 86 20.15 -3.04 -10.63
C GLN A 86 20.15 -3.86 -9.32
N TRP A 87 18.96 -4.25 -8.84
CA TRP A 87 18.80 -5.08 -7.65
C TRP A 87 18.68 -6.58 -7.95
N SER A 88 18.99 -7.05 -9.16
CA SER A 88 18.83 -8.45 -9.54
C SER A 88 19.59 -9.47 -8.67
N ALA A 89 20.59 -9.02 -7.89
CA ALA A 89 21.33 -9.84 -6.94
C ALA A 89 20.66 -9.96 -5.56
N LEU A 90 19.64 -9.14 -5.27
CA LEU A 90 18.93 -9.12 -3.99
C LEU A 90 17.79 -10.14 -3.99
N GLY A 91 17.59 -10.80 -2.85
CA GLY A 91 16.51 -11.75 -2.58
C GLY A 91 15.65 -11.35 -1.38
N ALA A 92 14.68 -12.22 -1.07
CA ALA A 92 13.81 -12.04 0.09
C ALA A 92 14.60 -11.80 1.39
N GLY A 93 14.21 -10.79 2.15
CA GLY A 93 14.88 -10.36 3.38
C GLY A 93 15.99 -9.32 3.18
N ASP A 94 16.49 -9.12 1.96
CA ASP A 94 17.48 -8.07 1.70
C ASP A 94 16.85 -6.68 1.81
N SER A 95 17.66 -5.72 2.27
CA SER A 95 17.21 -4.35 2.52
C SER A 95 17.03 -3.56 1.23
N VAL A 96 15.91 -2.83 1.17
CA VAL A 96 15.58 -1.84 0.13
C VAL A 96 15.29 -0.46 0.73
N ALA A 97 15.68 -0.29 2.00
CA ALA A 97 15.37 0.89 2.79
C ALA A 97 16.03 2.18 2.28
N VAL A 98 17.03 2.06 1.41
CA VAL A 98 17.72 3.19 0.77
C VAL A 98 16.82 4.01 -0.16
N ASP A 99 15.77 3.40 -0.71
CA ASP A 99 14.86 4.07 -1.66
C ASP A 99 13.44 4.26 -1.10
N TRP A 100 13.15 3.72 0.09
CA TRP A 100 11.84 3.86 0.75
C TRP A 100 11.92 4.75 1.98
N ALA A 101 10.99 5.70 2.04
CA ALA A 101 10.84 6.60 3.17
C ALA A 101 9.44 6.52 3.78
N TRP A 102 9.30 7.06 4.98
CA TRP A 102 8.04 7.22 5.67
C TRP A 102 7.90 8.63 6.28
N THR A 103 6.68 9.03 6.62
CA THR A 103 6.40 10.30 7.30
C THR A 103 5.19 10.21 8.24
N ASN A 104 5.09 11.14 9.19
CA ASN A 104 3.87 11.46 9.96
C ASN A 104 3.27 12.82 9.58
N SER A 105 3.90 13.55 8.67
CA SER A 105 3.63 14.96 8.41
C SER A 105 2.64 15.20 7.27
N GLY A 106 2.07 14.13 6.69
CA GLY A 106 1.19 14.23 5.53
C GLY A 106 1.86 13.79 4.23
N GLY A 107 1.05 13.19 3.37
CA GLY A 107 1.38 12.94 1.98
C GLY A 107 1.40 14.20 1.13
N GLY A 108 2.17 14.16 0.05
CA GLY A 108 2.15 15.15 -1.01
C GLY A 108 0.92 15.01 -1.91
N ASP A 109 0.71 16.03 -2.73
CA ASP A 109 -0.25 16.08 -3.84
C ASP A 109 -1.58 15.43 -3.52
N LEU A 110 -1.78 14.20 -3.99
CA LEU A 110 -3.07 13.59 -3.96
C LEU A 110 -3.21 12.51 -2.83
N LEU A 111 -2.13 12.30 -2.04
CA LEU A 111 -2.08 11.67 -0.72
C LEU A 111 -2.25 12.68 0.44
N ASN A 112 -2.59 13.93 0.14
CA ASN A 112 -2.69 15.03 1.12
C ASN A 112 -3.64 14.80 2.32
N SER A 113 -4.55 13.83 2.23
CA SER A 113 -5.49 13.45 3.29
C SER A 113 -4.96 12.34 4.20
N PHE A 114 -3.74 11.85 3.96
CA PHE A 114 -3.10 10.79 4.73
C PHE A 114 -1.89 11.33 5.49
N LEU A 115 -1.88 11.15 6.81
CA LEU A 115 -0.80 11.61 7.68
C LEU A 115 0.42 10.68 7.62
N GLN A 116 0.17 9.38 7.57
CA GLN A 116 1.22 8.38 7.42
C GLN A 116 1.32 7.93 5.97
N VAL A 117 2.53 8.02 5.43
CA VAL A 117 2.82 7.60 4.06
C VAL A 117 4.12 6.83 4.06
N PHE A 118 4.17 5.71 3.35
CA PHE A 118 5.40 5.08 2.88
C PHE A 118 5.54 5.39 1.40
N SER A 119 6.72 5.83 0.95
CA SER A 119 6.87 6.21 -0.46
C SER A 119 8.31 6.17 -0.95
N THR A 120 8.47 5.87 -2.24
CA THR A 120 9.67 6.20 -3.05
C THR A 120 9.49 7.50 -3.86
N SER A 121 8.26 8.02 -3.91
CA SER A 121 7.88 9.19 -4.72
C SER A 121 8.17 10.51 -4.01
N SER A 122 8.51 11.52 -4.83
CA SER A 122 8.74 12.89 -4.38
C SER A 122 7.43 13.58 -3.94
N GLY A 123 7.52 14.80 -3.41
CA GLY A 123 6.35 15.62 -3.04
C GLY A 123 5.83 15.42 -1.61
N ASN A 124 6.23 14.34 -0.94
CA ASN A 124 5.91 14.11 0.46
C ASN A 124 6.77 14.97 1.41
N GLN A 125 6.19 15.38 2.54
CA GLN A 125 6.86 16.27 3.50
C GLN A 125 7.42 15.49 4.70
N GLY A 126 8.56 15.96 5.25
CA GLY A 126 9.11 15.41 6.49
C GLY A 126 9.54 13.94 6.41
N LEU A 127 9.96 13.49 5.22
CA LEU A 127 10.33 12.11 4.98
C LEU A 127 11.57 11.67 5.77
N THR A 128 11.49 10.46 6.32
CA THR A 128 12.58 9.76 7.00
C THR A 128 12.78 8.41 6.31
N LEU A 129 14.02 8.00 6.02
CA LEU A 129 14.26 6.69 5.42
C LEU A 129 13.85 5.59 6.39
N PHE A 130 13.42 4.44 5.86
CA PHE A 130 13.42 3.23 6.66
C PHE A 130 14.87 2.91 7.08
N GLY A 131 15.09 2.55 8.34
CA GLY A 131 16.45 2.47 8.91
C GLY A 131 17.01 3.80 9.44
N GLY A 132 16.29 4.91 9.25
CA GLY A 132 16.59 6.22 9.84
C GLY A 132 17.36 7.18 8.93
N GLY A 133 17.39 8.45 9.34
CA GLY A 133 18.01 9.54 8.58
C GLY A 133 17.04 10.28 7.66
N ALA A 134 17.44 11.49 7.25
CA ALA A 134 16.65 12.28 6.30
C ALA A 134 16.58 11.57 4.95
N ALA A 135 15.39 11.54 4.35
CA ALA A 135 15.20 10.94 3.04
C ALA A 135 15.22 11.98 1.92
N ASN A 136 15.79 11.57 0.78
CA ASN A 136 15.62 12.26 -0.49
C ASN A 136 15.21 11.22 -1.54
N VAL A 137 13.92 10.87 -1.57
CA VAL A 137 13.38 9.92 -2.54
C VAL A 137 12.99 10.67 -3.81
N GLY A 138 13.39 10.12 -4.96
CA GLY A 138 13.46 10.87 -6.21
C GLY A 138 12.49 10.40 -7.30
N GLY A 139 11.68 9.37 -7.06
CA GLY A 139 10.74 8.88 -8.07
C GLY A 139 10.35 7.41 -7.93
N PRO A 140 9.69 6.86 -8.96
CA PRO A 140 9.01 5.58 -8.86
C PRO A 140 9.96 4.37 -8.80
N PHE A 141 11.21 4.52 -9.23
CA PHE A 141 12.20 3.45 -9.13
C PHE A 141 12.64 3.22 -7.67
N GLY A 142 12.88 1.97 -7.33
CA GLY A 142 12.86 1.45 -5.96
C GLY A 142 11.48 0.89 -5.56
N GLY A 143 10.44 1.18 -6.34
CA GLY A 143 9.07 0.69 -6.15
C GLY A 143 8.88 -0.81 -6.45
N ILE A 144 7.63 -1.24 -6.35
CA ILE A 144 7.23 -2.66 -6.44
C ILE A 144 6.58 -2.93 -7.80
N ALA A 145 7.17 -3.81 -8.60
CA ALA A 145 6.60 -4.32 -9.83
C ALA A 145 5.69 -5.53 -9.56
N ALA A 146 4.71 -5.78 -10.43
CA ALA A 146 3.97 -7.04 -10.41
C ALA A 146 4.90 -8.25 -10.64
N SER A 147 4.41 -9.46 -10.34
CA SER A 147 5.14 -10.70 -10.59
C SER A 147 4.30 -11.70 -11.40
N PRO A 148 4.69 -12.00 -12.66
CA PRO A 148 5.81 -11.41 -13.40
C PRO A 148 5.62 -9.91 -13.69
N PRO A 149 6.70 -9.13 -13.92
CA PRO A 149 6.59 -7.72 -14.27
C PRO A 149 5.78 -7.53 -15.57
N LEU A 150 4.86 -6.57 -15.56
CA LEU A 150 4.02 -6.24 -16.72
C LEU A 150 4.78 -5.49 -17.82
N LEU A 151 5.84 -4.76 -17.43
CA LEU A 151 6.79 -4.11 -18.30
C LEU A 151 8.21 -4.46 -17.86
N ASN A 152 9.16 -4.41 -18.79
CA ASN A 152 10.56 -4.70 -18.50
C ASN A 152 11.16 -3.62 -17.59
N ILE A 153 11.79 -4.05 -16.49
CA ILE A 153 12.58 -3.15 -15.62
C ILE A 153 13.96 -2.95 -16.26
N PRO A 154 14.35 -1.72 -16.62
CA PRO A 154 15.68 -1.48 -17.18
C PRO A 154 16.79 -1.89 -16.21
N GLY A 155 17.90 -2.45 -16.72
CA GLY A 155 19.00 -2.93 -15.87
C GLY A 155 19.68 -1.86 -15.01
N ALA A 156 19.60 -0.59 -15.40
CA ALA A 156 20.13 0.53 -14.62
C ALA A 156 19.19 1.01 -13.51
N GLN A 157 17.93 0.54 -13.50
CA GLN A 157 16.91 0.96 -12.56
C GLN A 157 16.69 -0.08 -11.47
N ARG A 158 16.22 0.36 -10.30
CA ARG A 158 15.93 -0.50 -9.15
C ARG A 158 14.43 -0.76 -9.08
N ALA A 159 14.05 -2.00 -8.76
CA ALA A 159 12.68 -2.34 -8.39
C ALA A 159 12.68 -3.66 -7.61
N VAL A 160 11.56 -3.96 -6.95
CA VAL A 160 11.32 -5.26 -6.31
C VAL A 160 10.15 -5.95 -7.01
N SER A 161 10.26 -7.26 -7.27
CA SER A 161 9.12 -8.03 -7.77
C SER A 161 8.14 -8.34 -6.66
N ASN A 162 6.85 -8.34 -6.96
CA ASN A 162 5.74 -8.73 -6.08
C ASN A 162 5.57 -7.89 -4.81
N SER A 163 6.51 -7.89 -3.86
CA SER A 163 6.26 -7.37 -2.51
C SER A 163 7.46 -6.83 -1.73
N ILE A 164 7.17 -5.89 -0.82
CA ILE A 164 8.08 -5.38 0.20
C ILE A 164 7.41 -5.49 1.57
N LEU A 165 8.19 -5.94 2.57
CA LEU A 165 7.80 -5.96 3.97
C LEU A 165 8.39 -4.77 4.70
N PHE A 166 7.52 -3.89 5.17
CA PHE A 166 7.87 -2.76 6.02
C PHE A 166 7.71 -3.14 7.50
N GLY A 167 8.64 -2.70 8.33
CA GLY A 167 8.59 -2.82 9.78
C GLY A 167 8.69 -1.45 10.42
N LEU A 168 7.85 -1.18 11.43
CA LEU A 168 7.84 0.08 12.15
C LEU A 168 7.44 -0.06 13.62
N THR A 169 7.77 0.95 14.40
CA THR A 169 7.37 1.10 15.81
C THR A 169 6.40 2.27 15.92
N LEU A 170 5.25 2.03 16.52
CA LEU A 170 4.23 3.03 16.83
C LEU A 170 4.44 3.61 18.22
N SER A 171 3.85 4.77 18.49
CA SER A 171 3.88 5.39 19.83
C SER A 171 3.05 4.63 20.87
N ALA A 172 2.10 3.81 20.43
CA ALA A 172 1.26 2.95 21.27
C ALA A 172 0.76 1.73 20.47
N PRO A 173 0.38 0.63 21.15
CA PRO A 173 -0.24 -0.51 20.48
C PRO A 173 -1.59 -0.17 19.87
N LEU A 174 -1.93 -0.82 18.76
CA LEU A 174 -3.26 -0.77 18.14
C LEU A 174 -4.15 -1.89 18.69
N THR A 175 -5.44 -1.60 18.87
CA THR A 175 -6.47 -2.64 19.03
C THR A 175 -6.84 -3.25 17.69
N ASP A 176 -7.50 -4.42 17.71
CA ASP A 176 -7.98 -5.11 16.51
C ASP A 176 -8.85 -4.20 15.63
N ALA A 177 -9.79 -3.48 16.25
CA ALA A 177 -10.69 -2.56 15.56
C ALA A 177 -9.93 -1.36 14.94
N GLN A 178 -8.92 -0.85 15.64
CA GLN A 178 -8.09 0.23 15.11
C GLN A 178 -7.24 -0.24 13.93
N LEU A 179 -6.59 -1.41 14.03
CA LEU A 179 -5.81 -1.97 12.92
C LEU A 179 -6.69 -2.24 11.70
N GLY A 180 -7.90 -2.77 11.91
CA GLY A 180 -8.90 -2.95 10.85
C GLY A 180 -9.29 -1.63 10.18
N SER A 181 -9.50 -0.56 10.96
CA SER A 181 -9.79 0.77 10.43
C SER A 181 -8.62 1.34 9.61
N VAL A 182 -7.38 1.19 10.10
CA VAL A 182 -6.17 1.64 9.38
C VAL A 182 -6.09 0.92 8.04
N ALA A 183 -6.15 -0.41 8.03
CA ALA A 183 -6.05 -1.21 6.82
C ALA A 183 -7.14 -0.86 5.80
N ASN A 184 -8.40 -0.81 6.23
CA ASN A 184 -9.55 -0.56 5.35
C ASN A 184 -9.65 0.88 4.81
N GLN A 185 -8.93 1.83 5.42
CA GLN A 185 -8.88 3.22 4.95
C GLN A 185 -7.58 3.54 4.21
N SER A 186 -6.67 2.57 4.08
CA SER A 186 -5.40 2.77 3.40
C SER A 186 -5.58 2.94 1.89
N ILE A 187 -4.65 3.65 1.27
CA ILE A 187 -4.61 3.92 -0.16
C ILE A 187 -3.24 3.61 -0.73
N VAL A 188 -3.16 3.26 -1.99
CA VAL A 188 -1.89 3.06 -2.69
C VAL A 188 -1.77 3.95 -3.92
N GLU A 189 -0.54 4.15 -4.36
CA GLU A 189 -0.20 4.96 -5.53
C GLU A 189 0.74 4.20 -6.47
N PHE A 190 0.46 4.30 -7.77
CA PHE A 190 1.32 3.79 -8.84
C PHE A 190 1.97 4.95 -9.58
N GLY A 191 3.26 4.81 -9.90
CA GLY A 191 4.06 5.89 -10.48
C GLY A 191 4.11 7.15 -9.60
N SER A 192 4.74 8.22 -10.08
CA SER A 192 4.81 9.47 -9.31
C SER A 192 3.49 10.24 -9.27
N ASP A 193 2.57 9.98 -10.21
CA ASP A 193 1.34 10.77 -10.42
C ASP A 193 0.16 9.95 -11.00
N ALA A 194 0.34 8.62 -11.16
CA ALA A 194 -0.56 7.80 -11.97
C ALA A 194 -1.62 7.07 -11.11
N ARG A 195 -2.54 7.87 -10.56
CA ARG A 195 -3.88 7.50 -10.05
C ARG A 195 -3.94 6.71 -8.74
N TYR A 196 -4.89 7.12 -7.91
CA TYR A 196 -5.27 6.41 -6.67
C TYR A 196 -6.36 5.38 -6.84
N LEU A 197 -6.50 4.63 -5.75
CA LEU A 197 -7.56 3.69 -5.51
C LEU A 197 -8.19 3.93 -4.17
N ARG A 198 -9.46 4.32 -4.19
CA ARG A 198 -10.24 4.23 -2.98
C ARG A 198 -10.65 2.79 -2.77
N VAL A 199 -10.45 2.31 -1.55
CA VAL A 199 -11.09 1.11 -1.02
C VAL A 199 -12.60 1.21 -1.29
N PRO A 200 -13.22 0.22 -1.95
CA PRO A 200 -14.67 0.12 -1.91
C PRO A 200 -15.06 -0.02 -0.43
N GLU A 201 -15.92 0.86 0.07
CA GLU A 201 -16.52 0.63 1.38
C GLU A 201 -17.08 -0.80 1.43
N PRO A 202 -16.94 -1.54 2.55
CA PRO A 202 -17.51 -2.87 2.67
C PRO A 202 -18.97 -2.78 2.25
N SER A 203 -19.32 -3.53 1.21
CA SER A 203 -20.52 -3.30 0.41
C SER A 203 -21.75 -3.35 1.30
N SER A 204 -22.34 -2.18 1.56
CA SER A 204 -23.64 -2.02 2.21
C SER A 204 -24.78 -2.73 1.45
N LEU A 205 -24.50 -3.26 0.25
CA LEU A 205 -25.34 -4.21 -0.49
C LEU A 205 -25.55 -5.54 0.25
N ALA A 206 -24.61 -6.00 1.08
CA ALA A 206 -24.83 -7.18 1.92
C ALA A 206 -25.86 -6.90 3.04
N LEU A 207 -25.92 -5.67 3.55
CA LEU A 207 -26.90 -5.24 4.56
C LEU A 207 -28.30 -5.03 3.96
N LEU A 208 -28.41 -4.59 2.71
CA LEU A 208 -29.71 -4.49 2.03
C LEU A 208 -30.30 -5.87 1.67
N ALA A 209 -29.46 -6.87 1.38
CA ALA A 209 -29.90 -8.23 1.08
C ALA A 209 -30.50 -8.95 2.31
N VAL A 210 -29.94 -8.71 3.50
CA VAL A 210 -30.51 -9.23 4.76
C VAL A 210 -31.80 -8.50 5.14
N GLY A 211 -31.89 -7.18 4.90
CA GLY A 211 -33.11 -6.40 5.13
C GLY A 211 -34.28 -6.77 4.20
N ALA A 212 -34.00 -7.08 2.93
CA ALA A 212 -35.02 -7.45 1.95
C ALA A 212 -35.63 -8.84 2.21
N MET A 213 -34.83 -9.80 2.70
CA MET A 213 -35.36 -11.13 3.06
C MET A 213 -36.27 -11.10 4.32
N GLY A 214 -36.05 -10.16 5.25
CA GLY A 214 -36.91 -9.98 6.43
C GLY A 214 -38.30 -9.41 6.12
N LEU A 215 -38.46 -8.67 5.03
CA LEU A 215 -39.73 -8.04 4.64
C LEU A 215 -40.61 -8.95 3.76
N ILE A 216 -40.02 -9.88 3.01
CA ILE A 216 -40.78 -10.83 2.18
C ILE A 216 -41.44 -11.93 3.04
N GLY A 217 -40.83 -12.34 4.15
CA GLY A 217 -41.38 -13.34 5.07
C GLY A 217 -42.61 -12.90 5.88
N ARG A 218 -42.91 -11.60 5.96
CA ARG A 218 -44.03 -11.07 6.77
C ARG A 218 -45.34 -10.87 6.00
N ARG A 219 -45.38 -11.07 4.68
CA ARG A 219 -46.59 -10.90 3.86
C ARG A 219 -47.39 -12.19 3.61
N SER A 220 -46.92 -13.35 4.07
CA SER A 220 -47.56 -14.67 3.86
C SER A 220 -48.30 -15.22 5.09
N ARG A 221 -48.77 -14.36 6.00
CA ARG A 221 -49.68 -14.76 7.09
C ARG A 221 -50.78 -13.72 7.27
N ARG A 222 -51.73 -13.68 6.34
CA ARG A 222 -53.13 -13.31 6.55
C ARG A 222 -53.98 -14.09 5.57
#